data_AF-R0GBF5-F1
#
_entry.id   AF-R0GBF5-F1
#
_cell.length_a   1.000
_cell.length_b   1.000
_cell.length_c   1.000
_cell.angle_alpha   90.00
_cell.angle_beta   90.00
_cell.angle_gamma   90.00
#
_symmetry.space_group_name_H-M   'P 1'
#
loop_
_entity.id
_entity.type
_entity.pdbx_description
1 polymer ?
#
loop_
_entity_poly.entity_id
_entity_poly.type
_entity_poly.pdbx_seq_one_letter_code
_entity_poly.pdbx_strand_id
1 'polypeptide(L)'
;MAAPTIRTVACYRTHQEHSVDFFGNEFIVTVTPDSSVISRWIRDVLFNNRFSPHPLVVGVGVQWTPFTYYSDPPPGDYYADSPPGDYYTEPPPGDYCADPPPPAGGYYSDNPADVLQLCVGNRCIIIQLGYCDQVPNSLRSFLTDPETTFVGVWNGQDAGKLAQSCHQLEIGELVDIRRYVNDSWGRSMRGCSFEEIVEECMGYQGVRLDPEISMSDWAVFNLDHDQILQASLDAYVCHLLGVWARLWEA
;
A
#
# COMPACT_ATOMS: atom_id res chain seq x y z
N MET A 1 17.57 -5.78 17.98
CA MET A 1 17.76 -4.49 17.30
C MET A 1 16.50 -3.66 17.48
N ALA A 2 16.56 -2.33 17.38
CA ALA A 2 15.35 -1.50 17.46
C ALA A 2 14.51 -1.67 16.19
N ALA A 3 13.18 -1.54 16.31
CA ALA A 3 12.26 -1.58 15.17
C ALA A 3 12.55 -0.43 14.17
N PRO A 4 12.11 -0.54 12.91
CA PRO A 4 12.28 0.54 11.94
C PRO A 4 11.67 1.85 12.42
N THR A 5 12.33 2.97 12.11
CA THR A 5 11.85 4.30 12.50
C THR A 5 11.79 5.23 11.31
N ILE A 6 10.93 6.25 11.38
CA ILE A 6 10.74 7.24 10.33
C ILE A 6 10.90 8.65 10.90
N ARG A 7 11.45 9.55 10.08
CA ARG A 7 11.46 10.98 10.35
C ARG A 7 11.25 11.77 9.06
N THR A 8 10.49 12.87 9.15
CA THR A 8 10.41 13.84 8.04
C THR A 8 11.73 14.57 7.91
N VAL A 9 12.30 14.63 6.70
CA VAL A 9 13.54 15.35 6.41
C VAL A 9 13.30 16.65 5.66
N ALA A 10 12.28 16.71 4.82
CA ALA A 10 11.92 17.92 4.10
C ALA A 10 10.42 17.96 3.75
N CYS A 11 9.85 19.16 3.77
CA CYS A 11 8.49 19.41 3.29
C CYS A 11 8.52 20.46 2.19
N TYR A 12 8.08 20.09 1.00
CA TYR A 12 7.92 20.98 -0.14
C TYR A 12 6.45 21.18 -0.46
N ARG A 13 6.14 22.14 -1.34
CA ARG A 13 4.76 22.36 -1.81
C ARG A 13 4.20 21.16 -2.59
N THR A 14 5.07 20.42 -3.27
CA THR A 14 4.70 19.35 -4.19
C THR A 14 4.83 17.95 -3.58
N HIS A 15 5.67 17.80 -2.55
CA HIS A 15 6.00 16.49 -1.98
C HIS A 15 6.61 16.64 -0.58
N GLN A 16 6.62 15.55 0.17
CA GLN A 16 7.37 15.41 1.42
C GLN A 16 8.46 14.35 1.23
N GLU A 17 9.58 14.52 1.92
CA GLU A 17 10.65 13.54 1.99
C GLU A 17 10.81 13.06 3.43
N HIS A 18 10.93 11.74 3.58
CA HIS A 18 11.15 11.07 4.86
C HIS A 18 12.39 10.18 4.76
N SER A 19 13.08 10.03 5.88
CA SER A 19 14.16 9.06 6.04
C SER A 19 13.65 7.94 6.94
N VAL A 20 13.74 6.71 6.45
CA VAL A 20 13.42 5.51 7.22
C VAL A 20 14.72 4.79 7.57
N ASP A 21 14.93 4.50 8.84
CA ASP A 21 16.01 3.64 9.32
C ASP A 21 15.52 2.20 9.42
N PHE A 22 16.00 1.34 8.53
CA PHE A 22 15.71 -0.09 8.51
C PHE A 22 16.91 -0.85 9.09
N PHE A 23 16.95 -0.97 10.41
CA PHE A 23 18.00 -1.67 11.17
C PHE A 23 19.42 -1.16 10.87
N GLY A 24 19.59 0.16 10.77
CA GLY A 24 20.86 0.82 10.44
C GLY A 24 21.06 1.07 8.94
N ASN A 25 20.14 0.62 8.08
CA ASN A 25 20.14 0.92 6.66
C ASN A 25 19.10 2.01 6.38
N GLU A 26 19.57 3.21 6.00
CA GLU A 26 18.67 4.31 5.69
C GLU A 26 18.21 4.28 4.22
N PHE A 27 16.92 4.53 4.01
CA PHE A 27 16.34 4.79 2.70
C PHE A 27 15.41 6.00 2.72
N ILE A 28 15.24 6.63 1.55
CA ILE A 28 14.45 7.84 1.39
C ILE A 28 13.08 7.50 0.82
N VAL A 29 12.04 8.08 1.41
CA VAL A 29 10.66 7.96 0.96
C VAL A 29 10.18 9.32 0.48
N THR A 30 9.77 9.41 -0.78
CA THR A 30 9.13 10.60 -1.36
C THR A 30 7.62 10.41 -1.40
N VAL A 31 6.85 11.22 -0.67
CA VAL A 31 5.38 11.19 -0.69
C VAL A 31 4.88 12.33 -1.57
N THR A 32 4.11 12.02 -2.62
CA THR A 32 3.73 13.01 -3.62
C THR A 32 2.46 12.65 -4.39
N PRO A 33 1.58 13.63 -4.67
CA PRO A 33 0.62 13.55 -5.76
C PRO A 33 1.13 14.20 -7.06
N ASP A 34 2.24 14.93 -7.02
CA ASP A 34 2.72 15.76 -8.13
C ASP A 34 3.37 14.95 -9.26
N SER A 35 2.82 15.13 -10.47
CA SER A 35 3.24 14.46 -11.72
C SER A 35 4.70 14.70 -12.09
N SER A 36 5.23 15.89 -11.80
CA SER A 36 6.62 16.25 -12.11
C SER A 36 7.60 15.58 -11.15
N VAL A 37 7.23 15.44 -9.88
CA VAL A 37 8.01 14.70 -8.89
C VAL A 37 8.06 13.21 -9.24
N ILE A 38 6.93 12.62 -9.64
CA ILE A 38 6.86 11.22 -10.09
C ILE A 38 7.76 11.00 -11.31
N SER A 39 7.64 11.86 -12.33
CA SER A 39 8.46 11.78 -13.54
C SER A 39 9.96 11.91 -13.24
N ARG A 40 10.32 12.81 -12.32
CA ARG A 40 11.70 13.00 -11.87
C ARG A 40 12.22 11.76 -11.16
N TRP A 41 11.46 11.20 -10.23
CA TRP A 41 11.85 10.00 -9.49
C TRP A 41 12.13 8.83 -10.44
N ILE A 42 11.23 8.56 -11.41
CA ILE A 42 11.41 7.48 -12.39
C ILE A 42 12.70 7.71 -13.21
N ARG A 43 12.88 8.92 -13.74
CA ARG A 43 14.07 9.26 -14.52
C ARG A 43 15.35 9.06 -13.70
N ASP A 44 15.35 9.47 -12.44
CA ASP A 44 16.52 9.38 -11.58
C ASP A 44 16.80 7.92 -11.20
N VAL A 45 15.78 7.11 -10.94
CA VAL A 45 15.91 5.66 -10.71
C VAL A 45 16.48 4.96 -11.95
N LEU A 46 15.92 5.20 -13.14
CA LEU A 46 16.42 4.61 -14.39
C LEU A 46 17.86 5.04 -14.68
N PHE A 47 18.19 6.32 -14.48
CA PHE A 47 19.54 6.84 -14.68
C PHE A 47 20.57 6.18 -13.73
N ASN A 48 20.21 6.03 -12.46
CA ASN A 48 21.10 5.44 -11.45
C ASN A 48 21.31 3.94 -11.67
N ASN A 49 20.33 3.25 -12.26
CA ASN A 49 20.39 1.80 -12.49
C ASN A 49 20.76 1.41 -13.94
N ARG A 50 21.09 2.36 -14.81
CA ARG A 50 21.46 2.09 -16.23
C ARG A 50 22.70 1.21 -16.42
N PHE A 51 23.53 1.11 -15.38
CA PHE A 51 24.72 0.25 -15.35
C PHE A 51 24.57 -0.90 -14.35
N SER A 52 23.35 -1.18 -13.92
CA SER A 52 23.05 -2.35 -13.10
C SER A 52 23.48 -3.61 -13.84
N PRO A 53 24.08 -4.60 -13.15
CA PRO A 53 24.47 -5.87 -13.77
C PRO A 53 23.26 -6.76 -14.10
N HIS A 54 22.07 -6.41 -13.61
CA HIS A 54 20.82 -7.13 -13.86
C HIS A 54 19.69 -6.15 -14.26
N PRO A 55 18.64 -6.65 -14.92
CA PRO A 55 17.40 -5.91 -15.16
C PRO A 55 16.79 -5.31 -13.90
N LEU A 56 15.94 -4.32 -14.05
CA LEU A 56 15.41 -3.57 -12.91
C LEU A 56 14.45 -4.43 -12.09
N VAL A 57 14.64 -4.46 -10.77
CA VAL A 57 13.68 -5.04 -9.83
C VAL A 57 13.04 -3.92 -9.03
N VAL A 58 11.72 -3.83 -9.09
CA VAL A 58 10.94 -2.80 -8.41
C VAL A 58 10.06 -3.47 -7.36
N GLY A 59 10.23 -3.07 -6.11
CA GLY A 59 9.28 -3.43 -5.07
C GLY A 59 8.02 -2.59 -5.20
N VAL A 60 6.85 -3.22 -5.10
CA VAL A 60 5.54 -2.61 -5.32
C VAL A 60 4.64 -2.89 -4.14
N GLY A 61 3.92 -1.87 -3.71
CA GLY A 61 2.77 -1.99 -2.83
C GLY A 61 1.59 -1.19 -3.39
N VAL A 62 0.37 -1.58 -3.02
CA VAL A 62 -0.86 -0.86 -3.34
C VAL A 62 -1.74 -0.83 -2.10
N GLN A 63 -2.26 0.35 -1.76
CA GLN A 63 -3.15 0.53 -0.61
C GLN A 63 -4.45 1.23 -1.03
N TRP A 64 -5.53 0.87 -0.35
CA TRP A 64 -6.87 1.42 -0.55
C TRP A 64 -7.64 1.46 0.76
N THR A 65 -8.51 2.44 0.88
CA THR A 65 -9.37 2.61 2.05
C THR A 65 -10.46 1.54 2.01
N PRO A 66 -10.64 0.70 3.03
CA PRO A 66 -11.73 -0.28 3.05
C PRO A 66 -13.10 0.42 3.09
N PHE A 67 -14.10 -0.13 2.41
CA PHE A 67 -15.47 0.41 2.43
C PHE A 67 -16.04 0.52 3.86
N THR A 68 -15.67 -0.42 4.73
CA THR A 68 -16.11 -0.44 6.13
C THR A 68 -15.59 0.75 6.94
N TYR A 69 -14.49 1.39 6.52
CA TYR A 69 -13.90 2.54 7.22
C TYR A 69 -14.90 3.69 7.37
N TYR A 70 -15.68 3.98 6.32
CA TYR A 70 -16.70 5.04 6.35
C TYR A 70 -18.06 4.57 6.90
N SER A 71 -18.21 3.27 7.14
CA SER A 71 -19.47 2.68 7.62
C SER A 71 -19.59 2.68 9.14
N ASP A 72 -18.47 2.84 9.86
CA ASP A 72 -18.48 2.99 11.32
C ASP A 72 -18.85 4.43 11.69
N PRO A 73 -19.97 4.66 12.39
CA PRO A 73 -20.27 5.98 12.91
C PRO A 73 -19.19 6.38 13.93
N PRO A 74 -18.75 7.66 13.97
CA PRO A 74 -17.85 8.11 15.01
C PRO A 74 -18.45 7.80 16.39
N PRO A 75 -17.64 7.47 17.41
CA PRO A 75 -18.13 7.33 18.78
C PRO A 75 -18.93 8.58 19.14
N GLY A 76 -20.25 8.44 19.26
CA GLY A 76 -21.14 9.57 19.44
C GLY A 76 -21.01 10.16 20.82
N ASP A 77 -20.33 11.31 20.94
CA ASP A 77 -20.42 12.22 22.09
C ASP A 77 -21.74 13.00 22.09
N TYR A 78 -22.88 12.29 21.97
CA TYR A 78 -24.21 12.90 22.05
C TYR A 78 -24.99 12.37 23.25
N TYR A 79 -24.44 12.58 24.44
CA TYR A 79 -25.28 12.81 25.63
C TYR A 79 -25.20 14.28 26.00
N ALA A 80 -25.87 15.12 25.21
CA ALA A 80 -26.21 16.47 25.61
C ALA A 80 -27.71 16.68 25.41
N ASP A 81 -28.44 16.56 26.53
CA ASP A 81 -29.74 17.14 26.83
C ASP A 81 -30.84 17.04 25.75
N SER A 82 -31.62 15.96 25.78
CA SER A 82 -33.00 15.98 25.29
C SER A 82 -33.96 16.14 26.48
N PRO A 83 -34.87 17.14 26.47
CA PRO A 83 -35.84 17.35 27.54
C PRO A 83 -36.92 16.25 27.54
N PRO A 84 -37.57 15.97 28.70
CA PRO A 84 -38.55 14.89 28.77
C PRO A 84 -39.83 15.35 28.06
N GLY A 85 -40.16 14.66 26.97
CA GLY A 85 -41.37 14.86 26.19
C GLY A 85 -42.14 13.56 26.11
N ASP A 86 -43.27 13.54 26.81
CA ASP A 86 -44.15 12.41 27.03
C ASP A 86 -44.91 11.95 25.78
N TYR A 87 -45.59 10.80 25.95
CA TYR A 87 -46.76 10.27 25.22
C TYR A 87 -46.53 9.13 24.23
N TYR A 88 -46.93 7.95 24.71
CA TYR A 88 -47.30 6.74 24.00
C TYR A 88 -48.08 6.99 22.70
N THR A 89 -47.66 6.36 21.61
CA THR A 89 -48.60 5.81 20.62
C THR A 89 -47.95 4.61 19.92
N GLU A 90 -48.42 3.40 20.20
CA GLU A 90 -48.04 2.22 19.42
C GLU A 90 -48.65 2.32 18.01
N PRO A 91 -47.89 2.03 16.93
CA PRO A 91 -48.45 1.94 15.58
C PRO A 91 -49.19 0.60 15.38
N PRO A 92 -50.20 0.55 14.50
CA PRO A 92 -51.06 -0.62 14.34
C PRO A 92 -50.33 -1.80 13.66
N PRO A 93 -50.80 -3.05 13.87
CA PRO A 93 -50.21 -4.22 13.23
C PRO A 93 -50.65 -4.27 11.76
N GLY A 94 -49.77 -3.85 10.86
CA GLY A 94 -49.94 -3.95 9.42
C GLY A 94 -48.86 -4.86 8.83
N ASP A 95 -49.27 -5.75 7.94
CA ASP A 95 -48.47 -6.80 7.32
C ASP A 95 -47.16 -6.29 6.69
N TYR A 96 -46.04 -6.45 7.40
CA TYR A 96 -44.72 -6.42 6.80
C TYR A 96 -44.37 -7.85 6.36
N CYS A 97 -44.72 -8.21 5.13
CA CYS A 97 -43.85 -9.13 4.41
C CYS A 97 -42.54 -8.37 4.18
N ALA A 98 -41.66 -8.39 5.18
CA ALA A 98 -40.29 -7.94 4.98
C ALA A 98 -39.71 -8.83 3.89
N ASP A 99 -39.43 -8.24 2.73
CA ASP A 99 -38.56 -8.89 1.75
C ASP A 99 -37.33 -9.39 2.53
N PRO A 100 -36.91 -10.66 2.34
CA PRO A 100 -35.74 -11.16 3.04
C PRO A 100 -34.56 -10.22 2.74
N PRO A 101 -33.72 -9.89 3.74
CA PRO A 101 -32.53 -9.11 3.48
C PRO A 101 -31.76 -9.77 2.33
N PRO A 102 -31.24 -8.99 1.37
CA PRO A 102 -30.49 -9.56 0.26
C PRO A 102 -29.41 -10.49 0.83
N PRO A 103 -29.15 -11.64 0.18
CA PRO A 103 -28.25 -12.64 0.71
C PRO A 103 -26.90 -11.99 1.05
N ALA A 104 -26.40 -12.29 2.24
CA ALA A 104 -25.06 -11.90 2.70
C ALA A 104 -24.01 -12.59 1.83
N GLY A 105 -23.75 -12.03 0.65
CA GLY A 105 -22.79 -12.53 -0.30
C GLY A 105 -22.55 -11.50 -1.39
N GLY A 106 -21.40 -10.82 -1.35
CA GLY A 106 -20.80 -10.23 -2.55
C GLY A 106 -20.15 -8.85 -2.44
N TYR A 107 -20.41 -8.04 -1.41
CA TYR A 107 -19.87 -6.67 -1.34
C TYR A 107 -18.66 -6.54 -0.41
N TYR A 108 -17.63 -7.37 -0.59
CA TYR A 108 -16.32 -7.04 -0.03
C TYR A 108 -15.67 -5.96 -0.90
N SER A 109 -15.83 -4.70 -0.47
CA SER A 109 -14.92 -3.57 -0.73
C SER A 109 -14.25 -3.45 -2.11
N ASP A 110 -14.95 -2.84 -3.06
CA ASP A 110 -14.41 -2.51 -4.39
C ASP A 110 -13.86 -1.07 -4.48
N ASN A 111 -13.35 -0.53 -3.36
CA ASN A 111 -12.65 0.75 -3.44
C ASN A 111 -11.38 0.57 -4.30
N PRO A 112 -11.14 1.49 -5.25
CA PRO A 112 -9.94 1.45 -6.09
C PRO A 112 -8.69 1.77 -5.28
N ALA A 113 -7.52 1.64 -5.90
CA ALA A 113 -6.26 2.05 -5.29
C ALA A 113 -6.24 3.56 -4.96
N ASP A 114 -5.93 3.90 -3.71
CA ASP A 114 -5.71 5.27 -3.25
C ASP A 114 -4.22 5.65 -3.33
N VAL A 115 -3.35 4.69 -3.04
CA VAL A 115 -1.90 4.89 -2.96
C VAL A 115 -1.17 3.78 -3.69
N LEU A 116 -0.20 4.15 -4.51
CA LEU A 116 0.78 3.25 -5.14
C LEU A 116 2.16 3.51 -4.57
N GLN A 117 2.86 2.47 -4.12
CA GLN A 117 4.25 2.57 -3.68
C GLN A 117 5.17 1.85 -4.66
N LEU A 118 6.30 2.47 -4.97
CA LEU A 118 7.37 1.87 -5.77
C LEU A 118 8.70 2.05 -5.06
N CYS A 119 9.53 1.02 -5.04
CA CYS A 119 10.86 1.11 -4.45
C CYS A 119 11.95 0.48 -5.32
N VAL A 120 13.05 1.21 -5.47
CA VAL A 120 14.27 0.74 -6.14
C VAL A 120 15.50 1.23 -5.38
N GLY A 121 16.34 0.30 -4.96
CA GLY A 121 17.49 0.56 -4.12
C GLY A 121 17.06 1.14 -2.79
N ASN A 122 17.62 2.30 -2.44
CA ASN A 122 17.31 3.04 -1.21
C ASN A 122 16.34 4.22 -1.46
N ARG A 123 15.53 4.16 -2.52
CA ARG A 123 14.55 5.19 -2.84
C ARG A 123 13.19 4.54 -3.04
N CYS A 124 12.24 4.92 -2.20
CA CYS A 124 10.84 4.61 -2.41
C CYS A 124 10.07 5.90 -2.76
N ILE A 125 9.01 5.77 -3.55
CA ILE A 125 8.04 6.81 -3.81
C ILE A 125 6.65 6.30 -3.43
N ILE A 126 5.89 7.13 -2.74
CA ILE A 126 4.48 6.93 -2.40
C ILE A 126 3.68 7.93 -3.22
N ILE A 127 2.89 7.41 -4.15
CA ILE A 127 2.09 8.17 -5.11
C ILE A 127 0.64 8.16 -4.62
N GLN A 128 0.15 9.33 -4.22
CA GLN A 128 -1.25 9.50 -3.80
C GLN A 128 -2.15 9.70 -5.02
N LEU A 129 -2.72 8.60 -5.53
CA LEU A 129 -3.45 8.55 -6.80
C LEU A 129 -4.69 9.45 -6.81
N GLY A 130 -5.44 9.47 -5.69
CA GLY A 130 -6.66 10.28 -5.56
C GLY A 130 -6.43 11.80 -5.64
N TYR A 131 -5.19 12.25 -5.39
CA TYR A 131 -4.80 13.66 -5.44
C TYR A 131 -3.90 14.00 -6.63
N CYS A 132 -3.55 13.01 -7.45
CA CYS A 132 -2.78 13.22 -8.65
C CYS A 132 -3.75 13.61 -9.78
N ASP A 133 -3.76 14.89 -10.20
CA ASP A 133 -4.66 15.33 -11.29
C ASP A 133 -4.42 14.56 -12.58
N GLN A 134 -3.14 14.29 -12.89
CA GLN A 134 -2.70 13.56 -14.07
C GLN A 134 -1.45 12.75 -13.75
N VAL A 135 -1.57 11.42 -13.82
CA VAL A 135 -0.40 10.54 -13.78
C VAL A 135 0.46 10.73 -15.04
N PRO A 136 1.79 10.89 -14.91
CA PRO A 136 2.65 11.10 -16.07
C PRO A 136 2.75 9.84 -16.93
N ASN A 137 2.86 10.02 -18.25
CA ASN A 137 3.08 8.91 -19.20
C ASN A 137 4.32 8.08 -18.86
N SER A 138 5.35 8.69 -18.26
CA SER A 138 6.53 7.97 -17.79
C SER A 138 6.19 6.92 -16.74
N LEU A 139 5.22 7.16 -15.86
CA LEU A 139 4.77 6.15 -14.88
C LEU A 139 4.05 5.01 -15.59
N ARG A 140 3.14 5.32 -16.53
CA ARG A 140 2.43 4.30 -17.30
C ARG A 140 3.39 3.40 -18.05
N SER A 141 4.33 3.98 -18.81
CA SER A 141 5.34 3.23 -19.54
C SER A 141 6.27 2.45 -18.61
N PHE A 142 6.60 3.01 -17.44
CA PHE A 142 7.43 2.32 -16.45
C PHE A 142 6.73 1.08 -15.92
N LEU A 143 5.49 1.19 -15.46
CA LEU A 143 4.72 0.07 -14.88
C LEU A 143 4.46 -1.08 -15.86
N THR A 144 4.51 -0.82 -17.16
CA THR A 144 4.31 -1.82 -18.21
C THR A 144 5.59 -2.20 -18.95
N ASP A 145 6.77 -1.82 -18.43
CA ASP A 145 8.05 -2.13 -19.06
C ASP A 145 8.35 -3.63 -18.94
N PRO A 146 8.46 -4.38 -20.06
CA PRO A 146 8.72 -5.83 -20.02
C PRO A 146 10.11 -6.18 -19.50
N GLU A 147 11.04 -5.23 -19.48
CA GLU A 147 12.40 -5.44 -18.93
C GLU A 147 12.48 -5.17 -17.42
N THR A 148 11.36 -4.79 -16.80
CA THR A 148 11.27 -4.52 -15.36
C THR A 148 10.49 -5.62 -14.65
N THR A 149 11.10 -6.17 -13.59
CA THR A 149 10.44 -7.14 -12.70
C THR A 149 9.76 -6.40 -11.55
N PHE A 150 8.44 -6.48 -11.49
CA PHE A 150 7.65 -5.93 -10.38
C PHE A 150 7.43 -7.00 -9.32
N VAL A 151 7.75 -6.69 -8.07
CA VAL A 151 7.70 -7.64 -6.96
C VAL A 151 6.86 -7.06 -5.84
N GLY A 152 5.88 -7.83 -5.37
CA GLY A 152 5.08 -7.50 -4.19
C GLY A 152 4.89 -8.72 -3.30
N VAL A 153 4.06 -8.56 -2.27
CA VAL A 153 3.70 -9.63 -1.33
C VAL A 153 2.18 -9.62 -1.18
N TRP A 154 1.54 -10.79 -1.28
CA TRP A 154 0.07 -10.89 -1.20
C TRP A 154 -0.70 -9.99 -2.20
N ASN A 155 -0.07 -9.70 -3.33
CA ASN A 155 -0.45 -8.69 -4.33
C ASN A 155 -1.54 -9.11 -5.33
N GLY A 156 -2.34 -10.12 -5.01
CA GLY A 156 -3.30 -10.74 -5.94
C GLY A 156 -4.44 -9.80 -6.38
N GLN A 157 -4.63 -8.68 -5.68
CA GLN A 157 -5.66 -7.68 -6.00
C GLN A 157 -5.08 -6.42 -6.64
N ASP A 158 -3.79 -6.16 -6.50
CA ASP A 158 -3.13 -4.88 -6.77
C ASP A 158 -3.35 -4.41 -8.21
N ALA A 159 -3.12 -5.29 -9.19
CA ALA A 159 -3.33 -4.97 -10.60
C ALA A 159 -4.80 -4.59 -10.89
N GLY A 160 -5.76 -5.29 -10.29
CA GLY A 160 -7.18 -4.98 -10.42
C GLY A 160 -7.53 -3.65 -9.77
N LYS A 161 -7.02 -3.38 -8.57
CA LYS A 161 -7.22 -2.13 -7.83
C LYS A 161 -6.63 -0.92 -8.55
N LEU A 162 -5.45 -1.08 -9.16
CA LEU A 162 -4.81 -0.06 -9.99
C LEU A 162 -5.61 0.21 -11.28
N ALA A 163 -6.11 -0.84 -11.94
CA ALA A 163 -6.93 -0.72 -13.14
C ALA A 163 -8.29 -0.06 -12.86
N GLN A 164 -8.84 -0.26 -11.67
CA GLN A 164 -10.09 0.38 -11.22
C GLN A 164 -9.90 1.83 -10.75
N SER A 165 -8.66 2.27 -10.49
CA SER A 165 -8.39 3.65 -10.09
C SER A 165 -8.84 4.67 -11.13
N CYS A 166 -9.02 5.93 -10.71
CA CYS A 166 -9.36 7.03 -11.61
C CYS A 166 -8.33 7.21 -12.74
N HIS A 167 -7.11 6.69 -12.56
CA HIS A 167 -6.04 6.72 -13.54
C HIS A 167 -5.97 5.48 -14.43
N GLN A 168 -6.72 4.42 -14.13
CA GLN A 168 -6.72 3.17 -14.90
C GLN A 168 -5.29 2.68 -15.17
N LEU A 169 -4.51 2.52 -14.10
CA LEU A 169 -3.11 2.12 -14.21
C LEU A 169 -3.03 0.63 -14.48
N GLU A 170 -2.34 0.29 -15.55
CA GLU A 170 -1.92 -1.07 -15.84
C GLU A 170 -0.52 -1.28 -15.27
N ILE A 171 -0.28 -2.47 -14.74
CA ILE A 171 1.03 -2.93 -14.32
C ILE A 171 1.31 -4.26 -15.02
N GLY A 172 2.58 -4.48 -15.38
CA GLY A 172 3.06 -5.74 -15.92
C GLY A 172 2.87 -6.90 -14.93
N GLU A 173 3.45 -8.05 -15.26
CA GLU A 173 3.37 -9.20 -14.36
C GLU A 173 3.94 -8.84 -12.98
N LEU A 174 3.08 -8.94 -11.97
CA LEU A 174 3.40 -8.61 -10.59
C LEU A 174 3.73 -9.90 -9.84
N VAL A 175 5.01 -10.09 -9.57
CA VAL A 175 5.56 -11.30 -8.96
C VAL A 175 5.31 -11.28 -7.46
N ASP A 176 4.70 -12.35 -6.94
CA ASP A 176 4.53 -12.53 -5.51
C ASP A 176 5.76 -13.22 -4.89
N ILE A 177 6.53 -12.47 -4.09
CA ILE A 177 7.80 -12.93 -3.51
C ILE A 177 7.68 -14.24 -2.74
N ARG A 178 6.51 -14.50 -2.11
CA ARG A 178 6.26 -15.69 -1.29
C ARG A 178 6.41 -16.99 -2.07
N ARG A 179 6.30 -16.93 -3.39
CA ARG A 179 6.44 -18.09 -4.28
C ARG A 179 7.90 -18.47 -4.53
N TYR A 180 8.85 -17.60 -4.18
CA TYR A 180 10.26 -17.71 -4.52
C TYR A 180 11.18 -17.76 -3.29
N VAL A 181 10.66 -17.45 -2.11
CA VAL A 181 11.42 -17.52 -0.85
C VAL A 181 11.18 -18.83 -0.09
N ASN A 182 12.24 -19.30 0.56
CA ASN A 182 12.24 -20.49 1.41
C ASN A 182 12.84 -20.14 2.78
N ASP A 183 12.42 -20.85 3.81
CA ASP A 183 12.97 -20.70 5.16
C ASP A 183 14.39 -21.31 5.28
N SER A 184 14.99 -21.18 6.46
CA SER A 184 16.32 -21.71 6.75
C SER A 184 16.46 -23.25 6.60
N TRP A 185 15.35 -23.99 6.53
CA TRP A 185 15.31 -25.43 6.26
C TRP A 185 14.98 -25.76 4.80
N GLY A 186 14.86 -24.76 3.92
CA GLY A 186 14.52 -24.93 2.51
C GLY A 186 13.04 -25.21 2.25
N ARG A 187 12.15 -24.95 3.22
CA ARG A 187 10.70 -25.12 3.06
C ARG A 187 10.11 -23.85 2.45
N SER A 188 9.14 -24.03 1.55
CA SER A 188 8.45 -22.90 0.91
C SER A 188 7.74 -22.00 1.90
N MET A 189 7.93 -20.69 1.77
CA MET A 189 7.28 -19.67 2.59
C MET A 189 6.00 -19.11 1.96
N ARG A 190 5.39 -19.84 1.01
CA ARG A 190 4.19 -19.37 0.28
C ARG A 190 3.04 -18.98 1.20
N GLY A 191 2.88 -19.68 2.32
CA GLY A 191 1.81 -19.43 3.29
C GLY A 191 2.17 -18.49 4.43
N CYS A 192 3.39 -17.97 4.47
CA CYS A 192 3.88 -17.16 5.58
C CYS A 192 3.37 -15.72 5.53
N SER A 193 3.34 -15.08 6.71
CA SER A 193 3.09 -13.64 6.82
C SER A 193 4.27 -12.82 6.31
N PHE A 194 4.05 -11.52 6.11
CA PHE A 194 5.13 -10.61 5.74
C PHE A 194 6.26 -10.60 6.79
N GLU A 195 5.88 -10.59 8.06
CA GLU A 195 6.78 -10.57 9.21
C GLU A 195 7.64 -11.82 9.28
N GLU A 196 7.02 -12.99 9.11
CA GLU A 196 7.74 -14.27 9.08
C GLU A 196 8.76 -14.30 7.94
N ILE A 197 8.43 -13.76 6.77
CA ILE A 197 9.34 -13.69 5.62
C ILE A 197 10.52 -12.77 5.91
N VAL A 198 10.28 -11.59 6.48
CA VAL A 198 11.35 -10.65 6.84
C VAL A 198 12.27 -11.26 7.91
N GLU A 199 11.71 -11.94 8.90
CA GLU A 199 12.48 -12.58 9.95
C GLU A 199 13.35 -13.72 9.40
N GLU A 200 12.78 -14.66 8.64
CA GLU A 200 13.51 -15.82 8.13
C GLU A 200 14.51 -15.46 7.01
N CYS A 201 14.12 -14.58 6.07
CA CYS A 201 14.96 -14.27 4.90
C CYS A 201 16.00 -13.17 5.18
N MET A 202 15.69 -12.23 6.08
CA MET A 202 16.56 -11.06 6.34
C MET A 202 17.15 -11.04 7.74
N GLY A 203 16.68 -11.90 8.66
CA GLY A 203 17.15 -11.93 10.05
C GLY A 203 16.68 -10.74 10.88
N TYR A 204 15.65 -10.03 10.42
CA TYR A 204 15.15 -8.82 11.07
C TYR A 204 13.82 -9.08 11.78
N GLN A 205 13.83 -8.92 13.10
CA GLN A 205 12.63 -9.02 13.94
C GLN A 205 12.01 -7.65 14.19
N GLY A 206 10.69 -7.60 14.36
CA GLY A 206 9.97 -6.36 14.71
C GLY A 206 9.54 -5.51 13.52
N VAL A 207 9.68 -6.02 12.30
CA VAL A 207 8.97 -5.49 11.12
C VAL A 207 7.57 -6.08 11.13
N ARG A 208 6.54 -5.23 11.00
CA ARG A 208 5.14 -5.62 10.96
C ARG A 208 4.34 -4.66 10.11
N LEU A 209 3.41 -5.19 9.32
CA LEU A 209 2.35 -4.39 8.71
C LEU A 209 1.15 -4.48 9.66
N ASP A 210 0.84 -3.37 10.34
CA ASP A 210 -0.23 -3.34 11.33
C ASP A 210 -1.59 -3.44 10.63
N PRO A 211 -2.46 -4.40 11.00
CA PRO A 211 -3.82 -4.47 10.48
C PRO A 211 -4.63 -3.19 10.69
N GLU A 212 -4.43 -2.46 11.79
CA GLU A 212 -5.16 -1.21 12.06
C GLU A 212 -4.77 -0.11 11.06
N ILE A 213 -3.47 -0.01 10.74
CA ILE A 213 -2.96 0.91 9.70
C ILE A 213 -3.41 0.42 8.31
N SER A 214 -3.32 -0.89 8.05
CA SER A 214 -3.74 -1.49 6.78
C SER A 214 -5.21 -1.20 6.47
N MET A 215 -6.05 -1.16 7.50
CA MET A 215 -7.49 -0.88 7.41
C MET A 215 -7.86 0.60 7.57
N SER A 216 -6.88 1.51 7.62
CA SER A 216 -7.08 2.96 7.81
C SER A 216 -7.54 3.70 6.55
N ASP A 217 -7.74 5.02 6.69
CA ASP A 217 -8.04 5.93 5.58
C ASP A 217 -6.80 6.20 4.74
N TRP A 218 -6.61 5.44 3.66
CA TRP A 218 -5.55 5.68 2.69
C TRP A 218 -5.87 6.79 1.69
N ALA A 219 -7.14 7.19 1.61
CA ALA A 219 -7.59 8.33 0.80
C ALA A 219 -7.31 9.68 1.49
N VAL A 220 -6.81 9.71 2.72
CA VAL A 220 -6.46 10.95 3.42
C VAL A 220 -5.33 11.70 2.70
N PHE A 221 -5.43 13.04 2.66
CA PHE A 221 -4.43 13.86 1.99
C PHE A 221 -3.07 13.85 2.71
N ASN A 222 -3.08 13.94 4.03
CA ASN A 222 -1.87 13.91 4.85
C ASN A 222 -1.74 12.54 5.48
N LEU A 223 -1.00 11.64 4.83
CA LEU A 223 -0.62 10.36 5.43
C LEU A 223 0.22 10.62 6.69
N ASP A 224 -0.06 9.88 7.76
CA ASP A 224 0.76 9.94 8.97
C ASP A 224 2.07 9.13 8.83
N HIS A 225 2.93 9.23 9.83
CA HIS A 225 4.21 8.52 9.83
C HIS A 225 4.07 7.00 9.84
N ASP A 226 3.01 6.46 10.45
CA ASP A 226 2.78 5.03 10.56
C ASP A 226 2.31 4.46 9.22
N GLN A 227 1.40 5.15 8.54
CA GLN A 227 0.99 4.85 7.16
C GLN A 227 2.18 4.93 6.18
N ILE A 228 2.98 6.00 6.25
CA ILE A 228 4.14 6.19 5.37
C ILE A 228 5.18 5.10 5.63
N LEU A 229 5.48 4.81 6.90
CA LEU A 229 6.43 3.78 7.28
C LEU A 229 5.97 2.42 6.74
N GLN A 230 4.75 2.01 7.04
CA GLN A 230 4.19 0.73 6.59
C GLN A 230 4.23 0.58 5.06
N ALA A 231 3.68 1.56 4.35
CA ALA A 231 3.62 1.56 2.89
C ALA A 231 5.02 1.51 2.25
N SER A 232 6.00 2.18 2.88
CA SER A 232 7.37 2.17 2.40
C SER A 232 8.11 0.86 2.71
N LEU A 233 7.86 0.24 3.86
CA LEU A 233 8.44 -1.06 4.23
C LEU A 233 7.95 -2.18 3.32
N ASP A 234 6.66 -2.19 2.99
CA ASP A 234 6.04 -3.13 2.06
C ASP A 234 6.80 -3.17 0.72
N ALA A 235 6.95 -2.01 0.07
CA ALA A 235 7.69 -1.90 -1.18
C ALA A 235 9.22 -2.12 -1.01
N TYR A 236 9.84 -1.60 0.05
CA TYR A 236 11.29 -1.71 0.25
C TYR A 236 11.73 -3.16 0.46
N VAL A 237 11.03 -3.92 1.31
CA VAL A 237 11.30 -5.35 1.54
C VAL A 237 11.11 -6.15 0.27
N CYS A 238 10.05 -5.91 -0.50
CA CYS A 238 9.81 -6.60 -1.76
C CYS A 238 10.94 -6.33 -2.78
N HIS A 239 11.46 -5.10 -2.85
CA HIS A 239 12.63 -4.79 -3.66
C HIS A 239 13.86 -5.59 -3.21
N LEU A 240 14.19 -5.55 -1.92
CA LEU A 240 15.39 -6.23 -1.39
C LEU A 240 15.33 -7.75 -1.59
N LEU A 241 14.19 -8.36 -1.28
CA LEU A 241 13.99 -9.80 -1.45
C LEU A 241 13.95 -10.18 -2.93
N GLY A 242 13.33 -9.37 -3.79
CA GLY A 242 13.32 -9.60 -5.22
C GLY A 242 14.72 -9.59 -5.83
N VAL A 243 15.59 -8.69 -5.35
CA VAL A 243 17.00 -8.67 -5.76
C VAL A 243 17.76 -9.87 -5.22
N TRP A 244 17.58 -10.19 -3.94
CA TRP A 244 18.23 -11.33 -3.29
C TRP A 244 17.86 -12.66 -3.94
N ALA A 245 16.59 -12.85 -4.30
CA ALA A 245 16.07 -14.04 -4.97
C ALA A 245 16.31 -14.04 -6.50
N ARG A 246 16.95 -13.00 -7.05
CA ARG A 246 17.24 -12.84 -8.49
C ARG A 246 16.01 -12.98 -9.38
N LEU A 247 14.90 -12.35 -9.00
CA LEU A 247 13.62 -12.55 -9.70
C LEU A 247 13.57 -12.07 -11.15
N TRP A 248 14.60 -11.34 -11.61
CA TRP A 248 14.78 -11.03 -13.02
C TRP A 248 15.16 -12.26 -13.88
N GLU A 249 15.45 -13.42 -13.26
CA GLU A 249 15.75 -14.70 -13.91
C GLU A 249 14.62 -15.73 -13.78
N ALA A 250 13.50 -15.35 -13.16
CA ALA A 250 12.40 -16.25 -12.76
C ALA A 250 11.53 -16.76 -13.91
#